data_AF-A0A7G7FEU1-F1
#
_entry.id   AF-A0A7G7FEU1-F1
#
_cell.length_a   1.000
_cell.length_b   1.000
_cell.length_c   1.000
_cell.angle_alpha   90.00
_cell.angle_beta   90.00
_cell.angle_gamma   90.00
#
_symmetry.space_group_name_H-M   'P 1'
#
loop_
_entity.id
_entity.type
_entity.pdbx_description
1 polymer ?
#
loop_
_entity_poly.entity_id
_entity_poly.type
_entity_poly.pdbx_seq_one_letter_code
_entity_poly.pdbx_strand_id
1 'polypeptide(L)'
;ISKTPKISLSFIVTQVMDTFHSLSRKASFISLLLSLHLLCAIHSAAFNVETVTFNKGFSHLFGEGNTIRSADDKTVQLHLNQYTGSGFKSSDLLQLWFLQCK
;
A
#
# COMPACT_ATOMS: atom_id res chain seq x y z
N ILE A 1 -56.04 -7.98 43.07
CA ILE A 1 -55.82 -8.99 42.00
C ILE A 1 -54.51 -8.64 41.31
N SER A 2 -53.44 -9.34 41.65
CA SER A 2 -52.11 -9.17 41.04
C SER A 2 -52.12 -9.87 39.68
N LYS A 3 -52.04 -9.12 38.58
CA LYS A 3 -51.84 -9.67 37.23
C LYS A 3 -50.34 -9.96 37.08
N THR A 4 -49.93 -11.20 37.32
CA THR A 4 -48.59 -11.66 36.94
C THR A 4 -48.50 -11.74 35.41
N PRO A 5 -47.51 -11.07 34.77
CA PRO A 5 -47.38 -11.12 33.32
C PRO A 5 -46.98 -12.53 32.88
N LYS A 6 -47.84 -13.16 32.08
CA LYS A 6 -47.59 -14.48 31.50
C LYS A 6 -46.76 -14.28 30.22
N ILE A 7 -45.45 -14.23 30.36
CA ILE A 7 -44.52 -14.08 29.23
C ILE A 7 -44.51 -15.40 28.44
N SER A 8 -44.81 -15.32 27.14
CA SER A 8 -44.83 -16.50 26.26
C SER A 8 -43.42 -17.01 26.01
N LEU A 9 -43.20 -18.33 26.11
CA LEU A 9 -41.91 -18.96 25.80
C LEU A 9 -41.47 -18.67 24.35
N SER A 10 -42.42 -18.55 23.41
CA SER A 10 -42.14 -18.16 22.03
C SER A 10 -41.53 -16.77 21.92
N PHE A 11 -41.92 -15.84 22.79
CA PHE A 11 -41.37 -14.48 22.81
C PHE A 11 -39.91 -14.47 23.26
N ILE A 12 -39.56 -15.31 24.24
CA ILE A 12 -38.18 -15.45 24.73
C ILE A 12 -37.29 -16.07 23.66
N VAL A 13 -37.76 -17.12 22.97
CA VAL A 13 -37.00 -17.79 21.90
C VAL A 13 -36.69 -16.84 20.74
N THR A 14 -37.64 -16.00 20.32
CA THR A 14 -37.42 -15.00 19.26
C THR A 14 -36.37 -13.95 19.66
N GLN A 15 -36.46 -13.39 20.88
CA GLN A 15 -35.48 -12.41 21.37
C GLN A 15 -34.05 -12.95 21.44
N VAL A 16 -33.91 -14.21 21.84
CA VAL A 16 -32.62 -14.91 21.88
C VAL A 16 -32.07 -15.08 20.45
N MET A 17 -32.89 -15.56 19.51
CA MET A 17 -32.49 -15.74 18.11
C MET A 17 -32.04 -14.44 17.43
N ASP A 18 -32.77 -13.34 17.66
CA ASP A 18 -32.43 -12.03 17.10
C ASP A 18 -31.09 -11.51 17.64
N THR A 19 -30.82 -11.76 18.93
CA THR A 19 -29.54 -11.43 19.57
C THR A 19 -28.39 -12.23 18.94
N PHE A 20 -28.58 -13.53 18.69
CA PHE A 20 -27.60 -14.37 18.00
C PHE A 20 -27.32 -13.89 16.57
N HIS A 21 -28.36 -13.54 15.79
CA HIS A 21 -28.18 -12.98 14.45
C HIS A 21 -27.51 -11.61 14.45
N SER A 22 -27.81 -10.76 15.43
CA SER A 22 -27.16 -9.47 15.62
C SER A 22 -25.67 -9.63 15.95
N LEU A 23 -25.34 -10.57 16.84
CA LEU A 23 -23.96 -10.86 17.22
C LEU A 23 -23.16 -11.45 16.05
N SER A 24 -23.75 -12.38 15.30
CA SER A 24 -23.16 -12.98 14.10
C SER A 24 -22.86 -11.94 13.02
N ARG A 25 -23.80 -11.01 12.76
CA ARG A 25 -23.56 -9.89 11.83
C ARG A 25 -22.41 -9.00 12.28
N LYS A 26 -22.36 -8.61 13.56
CA LYS A 26 -21.27 -7.81 14.12
C LYS A 26 -19.92 -8.53 13.99
N ALA A 27 -19.87 -9.83 14.28
CA ALA A 27 -18.66 -10.64 14.12
C ALA A 27 -18.19 -10.69 12.65
N SER A 28 -19.12 -10.79 11.70
CA SER A 28 -18.82 -10.72 10.26
C SER A 28 -18.22 -9.37 9.85
N PHE A 29 -18.80 -8.26 10.31
CA PHE A 29 -18.25 -6.93 10.06
C PHE A 29 -16.85 -6.75 10.67
N ILE A 30 -16.64 -7.24 11.88
CA ILE A 30 -15.32 -7.20 12.54
C ILE A 30 -14.30 -8.03 11.74
N SER A 31 -14.68 -9.23 11.28
CA SER A 31 -13.83 -10.09 10.43
C SER A 31 -13.45 -9.40 9.12
N LEU A 32 -14.40 -8.73 8.46
CA LEU A 32 -14.15 -7.97 7.23
C LEU A 32 -13.21 -6.77 7.47
N LEU A 33 -13.39 -6.06 8.58
CA LEU A 33 -12.50 -4.96 8.94
C LEU A 33 -11.08 -5.47 9.24
N LEU A 34 -10.95 -6.58 9.96
CA LEU A 34 -9.66 -7.22 10.24
C LEU A 34 -8.94 -7.66 8.97
N SER A 35 -9.66 -8.29 8.02
CA SER A 35 -9.07 -8.73 6.76
C SER A 35 -8.63 -7.55 5.88
N LEU A 36 -9.41 -6.46 5.86
CA LEU A 36 -9.03 -5.23 5.15
C LEU A 36 -7.80 -4.57 5.76
N HIS A 37 -7.71 -4.48 7.10
CA HIS A 37 -6.52 -3.94 7.77
C HIS A 37 -5.27 -4.78 7.48
N LEU A 38 -5.40 -6.11 7.48
CA LEU A 38 -4.29 -7.00 7.14
C LEU A 38 -3.82 -6.79 5.70
N LEU A 39 -4.74 -6.63 4.75
CA LEU A 39 -4.41 -6.37 3.35
C LEU A 39 -3.71 -5.01 3.17
N CYS A 40 -4.18 -3.96 3.85
CA CYS A 40 -3.52 -2.65 3.83
C CYS A 40 -2.11 -2.69 4.43
N ALA A 41 -1.90 -3.46 5.51
CA ALA A 41 -0.58 -3.62 6.12
C ALA A 41 0.42 -4.38 5.23
N ILE A 42 -0.06 -5.35 4.45
CA ILE A 42 0.79 -6.07 3.48
C ILE A 42 1.17 -5.14 2.31
N HIS A 43 0.24 -4.29 1.86
CA HIS A 43 0.50 -3.33 0.80
C HIS A 43 1.65 -2.37 1.16
N SER A 44 1.66 -1.80 2.37
CA SER A 44 2.74 -0.87 2.77
C SER A 44 4.12 -1.54 2.82
N ALA A 45 4.20 -2.83 3.15
CA ALA A 45 5.46 -3.58 3.13
C ALA A 45 5.97 -3.89 1.72
N ALA A 46 5.07 -4.09 0.74
CA ALA A 46 5.42 -4.43 -0.64
C ALA A 46 6.08 -3.26 -1.41
N PHE A 47 5.88 -2.01 -0.98
CA PHE A 47 6.46 -0.82 -1.61
C PHE A 47 7.64 -0.23 -0.86
N ASN A 48 8.24 -0.97 0.08
CA ASN A 48 9.48 -0.54 0.71
C ASN A 48 10.67 -0.78 -0.24
N VAL A 49 10.68 -0.05 -1.36
CA VAL A 49 11.74 -0.09 -2.37
C VAL A 49 12.89 0.79 -1.87
N GLU A 50 14.02 0.17 -1.58
CA GLU A 50 15.23 0.88 -1.17
C GLU A 50 15.69 1.83 -2.30
N THR A 51 15.94 3.10 -1.95
CA THR A 51 16.51 4.05 -2.91
C THR A 51 17.96 3.70 -3.21
N VAL A 52 18.23 3.29 -4.44
CA VAL A 52 19.57 2.96 -4.93
C VAL A 52 20.30 4.25 -5.36
N THR A 53 21.61 4.34 -5.08
CA THR A 53 22.44 5.45 -5.56
C THR A 53 22.64 5.37 -7.07
N PHE A 54 22.78 6.54 -7.72
CA PHE A 54 22.89 6.64 -9.16
C PHE A 54 24.04 5.78 -9.71
N ASN A 55 25.22 5.87 -9.11
CA ASN A 55 26.40 5.11 -9.56
C ASN A 55 26.24 3.59 -9.47
N LYS A 56 25.32 3.11 -8.64
CA LYS A 56 25.06 1.68 -8.42
C LYS A 56 24.04 1.15 -9.41
N GLY A 57 22.96 1.90 -9.65
CA GLY A 57 21.84 1.46 -10.50
C GLY A 57 21.94 1.91 -11.96
N PHE A 58 22.72 2.94 -12.25
CA PHE A 58 22.68 3.63 -13.53
C PHE A 58 24.07 3.96 -14.07
N SER A 59 24.13 4.11 -15.39
CA SER A 59 25.32 4.49 -16.14
C SER A 59 24.99 5.63 -17.10
N HIS A 60 25.96 6.53 -17.30
CA HIS A 60 25.80 7.64 -18.23
C HIS A 60 25.60 7.14 -19.66
N LEU A 61 24.68 7.77 -20.38
CA LEU A 61 24.44 7.51 -21.79
C LEU A 61 24.98 8.64 -22.66
N PHE A 62 24.67 9.90 -22.31
CA PHE A 62 25.18 11.09 -22.99
C PHE A 62 25.06 12.34 -22.10
N GLY A 63 25.79 13.40 -22.44
CA GLY A 63 25.63 14.71 -21.81
C GLY A 63 25.99 14.75 -20.32
N GLU A 64 27.07 14.06 -19.92
CA GLU A 64 27.50 13.97 -18.51
C GLU A 64 27.71 15.35 -17.86
N GLY A 65 28.28 16.31 -18.58
CA GLY A 65 28.43 17.69 -18.08
C GLY A 65 27.12 18.44 -17.80
N ASN A 66 26.00 17.93 -18.32
CA ASN A 66 24.65 18.43 -18.06
C ASN A 66 23.90 17.59 -17.02
N THR A 67 24.59 16.70 -16.31
CA THR A 67 24.01 15.87 -15.25
C THR A 67 24.62 16.23 -13.90
N ILE A 68 23.80 16.69 -12.97
CA ILE A 68 24.24 17.08 -11.64
C ILE A 68 23.69 16.07 -10.64
N ARG A 69 24.57 15.48 -9.85
CA ARG A 69 24.22 14.50 -8.81
C ARG A 69 24.23 15.17 -7.45
N SER A 70 23.25 14.85 -6.61
CA SER A 70 23.26 15.27 -5.21
C SER A 70 24.44 14.65 -4.47
N ALA A 71 24.85 15.25 -3.35
CA ALA A 71 25.98 14.76 -2.56
C ALA A 71 25.77 13.33 -2.03
N ASP A 72 24.52 12.91 -1.83
CA ASP A 72 24.14 11.56 -1.43
C ASP A 72 23.93 10.59 -2.60
N ASP A 73 24.13 11.06 -3.84
CA ASP A 73 23.97 10.31 -5.09
C ASP A 73 22.58 9.70 -5.32
N LYS A 74 21.56 10.15 -4.59
CA LYS A 74 20.17 9.64 -4.68
C LYS A 74 19.28 10.46 -5.60
N THR A 75 19.70 11.67 -5.95
CA THR A 75 18.96 12.58 -6.82
C THR A 75 19.84 12.99 -7.97
N VAL A 76 19.27 13.03 -9.17
CA VAL A 76 19.95 13.46 -10.39
C VAL A 76 19.13 14.54 -11.07
N GLN A 77 19.77 15.65 -11.39
CA GLN A 77 19.21 16.73 -12.19
C GLN A 77 19.78 16.67 -13.59
N LEU A 78 18.89 16.68 -14.58
CA LEU A 78 19.24 16.72 -16.00
C LEU A 78 19.02 18.14 -16.51
N HIS A 79 20.09 18.78 -16.94
CA HIS A 79 20.04 20.10 -17.57
C HIS A 79 19.88 19.93 -19.08
N LEU A 80 18.96 20.70 -19.65
CA LEU A 80 18.80 20.87 -21.08
C LEU A 80 19.25 22.28 -21.45
N ASN A 81 20.12 22.37 -22.44
CA ASN A 81 20.52 23.65 -23.03
C ASN A 81 20.56 23.55 -24.56
N GLN A 82 20.85 24.68 -25.21
CA GLN A 82 20.90 24.79 -26.68
C GLN A 82 22.00 23.95 -27.36
N TYR A 83 23.01 23.49 -26.61
CA TYR A 83 24.14 22.73 -27.15
C TYR A 83 23.87 21.22 -27.09
N THR A 84 23.32 20.73 -25.98
CA THR A 84 23.01 19.31 -25.81
C THR A 84 22.05 19.05 -24.64
N GLY A 85 21.39 17.89 -24.67
CA GLY A 85 20.65 17.34 -23.53
C GLY A 85 21.54 16.47 -22.64
N SER A 86 20.91 15.66 -21.78
CA SER A 86 21.58 14.66 -20.94
C SER A 86 20.71 13.42 -20.75
N GLY A 87 21.34 12.28 -20.51
CA GLY A 87 20.63 11.02 -20.30
C GLY A 87 21.51 9.92 -19.70
N PHE A 88 20.85 8.98 -19.04
CA PHE A 88 21.44 7.81 -18.40
C PHE A 88 20.55 6.58 -18.61
N LYS A 89 21.10 5.40 -18.37
CA LYS A 89 20.39 4.13 -18.51
C LYS A 89 20.62 3.24 -17.29
N SER A 90 19.74 2.28 -17.08
CA SER A 90 19.98 1.19 -16.13
C SER A 90 21.29 0.49 -16.45
N SER A 91 22.09 0.21 -15.43
CA SER A 91 23.30 -0.60 -15.56
C SER A 91 22.98 -2.07 -15.83
N ASP A 92 21.83 -2.55 -15.32
CA ASP A 92 21.39 -3.93 -15.44
C ASP A 92 20.30 -4.11 -16.51
N LEU A 93 20.30 -5.29 -17.15
CA LEU A 93 19.24 -5.76 -18.05
C LEU A 93 18.08 -6.34 -17.22
N LEU A 94 16.93 -5.66 -17.22
CA LEU A 94 15.76 -6.11 -16.47
C LEU A 94 14.97 -7.18 -17.24
N GLN A 95 14.95 -8.42 -16.73
CA GLN A 95 14.25 -9.56 -17.33
C GLN A 95 12.76 -9.63 -16.94
N LEU A 96 12.33 -8.89 -15.90
CA LEU A 96 10.94 -8.73 -15.43
C LEU A 96 10.86 -7.36 -14.70
N TRP A 97 10.06 -6.39 -15.14
CA TRP A 97 10.31 -4.97 -14.78
C TRP A 97 9.13 -4.27 -14.08
N PHE A 98 9.38 -3.82 -12.83
CA PHE A 98 8.70 -2.72 -12.19
C PHE A 98 9.73 -1.60 -11.96
N LEU A 99 9.50 -0.42 -12.55
CA LEU A 99 10.38 0.76 -12.44
C LEU A 99 9.60 1.90 -11.78
N GLN A 100 10.25 2.61 -10.85
CA GLN A 100 9.72 3.80 -10.20
C GLN A 100 10.76 4.92 -10.30
N CYS A 101 10.31 6.12 -10.67
CA CYS A 101 11.07 7.36 -10.68
C CYS A 101 10.19 8.41 -9.99
N LYS A 102 10.80 9.30 -9.20
CA LYS A 102 10.09 10.37 -8.50
C LYS A 102 10.63 11.72 -8.96
#